data_AF-A0A0F9HYY9-F1
#
_entry.id   AF-A0A0F9HYY9-F1
#
_cell.length_a   1.000
_cell.length_b   1.000
_cell.length_c   1.000
_cell.angle_alpha   90.00
_cell.angle_beta   90.00
_cell.angle_gamma   90.00
#
_symmetry.space_group_name_H-M   'P 1'
#
loop_
_entity.id
_entity.type
_entity.pdbx_description
1 polymer ?
#
loop_
_entity_poly.entity_id
_entity_poly.type
_entity_poly.pdbx_seq_one_letter_code
_entity_poly.pdbx_strand_id
1 'polypeptide(L)'
;MSLDENGYPDEASLEAIEHYDYVENGIEGLLSLIKENWHFLEWGYSRTPSRLYLSTGGWSGNESVIGAMRMNFLFWSLHWMRSRRGGHYVFEVPRLRS
;
A
#
# COMPACT_ATOMS: atom_id res chain seq x y z
N MET A 1 8.14 8.62 -9.99
CA MET A 1 8.38 9.35 -8.73
C MET A 1 8.09 8.35 -7.63
N SER A 2 9.00 8.19 -6.67
CA SER A 2 8.91 7.09 -5.70
C SER A 2 9.28 7.49 -4.28
N LEU A 3 10.26 8.39 -4.08
CA LEU A 3 10.66 8.89 -2.76
C LEU A 3 11.25 10.31 -2.90
N ASP A 4 11.15 11.11 -1.84
CA ASP A 4 11.79 12.40 -1.68
C ASP A 4 13.31 12.27 -1.44
N GLU A 5 13.99 13.41 -1.25
CA GLU A 5 15.43 13.47 -0.99
C GLU A 5 15.88 12.74 0.29
N ASN A 6 14.95 12.45 1.19
CA ASN A 6 15.18 11.76 2.46
C ASN A 6 14.75 10.29 2.42
N GLY A 7 14.29 9.78 1.27
CA GLY A 7 13.79 8.42 1.13
C GLY A 7 12.40 8.21 1.73
N TYR A 8 11.60 9.27 1.88
CA TYR A 8 10.19 9.24 2.29
C TYR A 8 9.27 9.27 1.07
N PRO A 9 8.05 8.71 1.13
CA PRO A 9 7.04 8.95 0.12
C PRO A 9 6.81 10.46 -0.03
N ASP A 10 6.90 10.98 -1.26
CA ASP A 10 6.57 12.37 -1.52
C ASP A 10 5.04 12.57 -1.51
N GLU A 11 4.60 13.81 -1.29
CA GLU A 11 3.17 14.15 -1.20
C GLU A 11 2.40 13.74 -2.45
N ALA A 12 3.01 13.91 -3.64
CA ALA A 12 2.40 13.55 -4.91
C ALA A 12 2.14 12.04 -5.02
N SER A 13 3.02 11.22 -4.47
CA SER A 13 2.88 9.77 -4.44
C SER A 13 1.81 9.34 -3.44
N LEU A 14 1.71 10.00 -2.28
CA LEU A 14 0.64 9.77 -1.32
C LEU A 14 -0.73 10.14 -1.90
N GLU A 15 -0.84 11.30 -2.55
CA GLU A 15 -2.05 11.75 -3.27
C GLU A 15 -2.42 10.76 -4.38
N ALA A 16 -1.43 10.27 -5.13
CA ALA A 16 -1.66 9.25 -6.16
C ALA A 16 -2.21 7.95 -5.58
N ILE A 17 -1.73 7.49 -4.42
CA ILE A 17 -2.24 6.29 -3.74
C ILE A 17 -3.67 6.54 -3.22
N GLU A 18 -3.92 7.70 -2.60
CA GLU A 18 -5.22 8.08 -2.05
C GLU A 18 -6.31 8.12 -3.13
N HIS A 19 -6.01 8.70 -4.30
CA HIS A 19 -6.98 8.89 -5.38
C HIS A 19 -6.90 7.84 -6.49
N TYR A 20 -6.07 6.79 -6.35
CA TYR A 20 -5.93 5.78 -7.39
C TYR A 20 -7.26 5.05 -7.65
N ASP A 21 -7.79 5.19 -8.86
CA ASP A 21 -8.94 4.42 -9.31
C ASP A 21 -8.49 3.05 -9.85
N TYR A 22 -8.56 2.02 -9.00
CA TYR A 22 -8.18 0.67 -9.39
C TYR A 22 -9.27 -0.09 -10.16
N VAL A 23 -10.50 0.44 -10.23
CA VAL A 23 -11.56 -0.18 -11.03
C VAL A 23 -11.28 0.07 -12.51
N GLU A 24 -10.89 1.31 -12.85
CA GLU A 24 -10.52 1.68 -14.21
C GLU A 24 -9.09 1.26 -14.56
N ASN A 25 -8.12 1.47 -13.66
CA ASN A 25 -6.69 1.27 -13.96
C ASN A 25 -6.13 -0.09 -13.52
N GLY A 26 -6.95 -0.92 -12.89
CA GLY A 26 -6.54 -2.22 -12.35
C GLY A 26 -5.76 -2.14 -11.04
N ILE A 27 -5.91 -3.16 -10.20
CA ILE A 27 -5.29 -3.22 -8.87
C ILE A 27 -3.77 -3.30 -8.88
N GLU A 28 -3.17 -3.86 -9.94
CA GLU A 28 -1.72 -4.02 -10.04
C GLU A 28 -0.95 -2.69 -10.04
N GLY A 29 -1.54 -1.64 -10.61
CA GLY A 29 -0.90 -0.32 -10.60
C GLY A 29 -0.90 0.30 -9.20
N LEU A 30 -2.00 0.18 -8.45
CA LEU A 30 -2.04 0.60 -7.04
C LEU A 30 -1.02 -0.17 -6.20
N LEU A 31 -0.94 -1.49 -6.37
CA LEU A 31 0.02 -2.32 -5.63
C LEU A 31 1.47 -1.99 -6.00
N SER A 32 1.75 -1.64 -7.25
CA SER A 32 3.06 -1.16 -7.69
C SER A 32 3.41 0.18 -7.03
N LEU A 33 2.47 1.14 -7.01
CA LEU A 33 2.67 2.43 -6.33
C LEU A 33 2.95 2.26 -4.84
N ILE A 34 2.18 1.41 -4.14
CA ILE A 34 2.42 1.10 -2.73
C ILE A 34 3.82 0.51 -2.55
N LYS A 35 4.21 -0.47 -3.38
CA LYS A 35 5.53 -1.10 -3.29
C LYS A 35 6.67 -0.12 -3.54
N GLU A 36 6.54 0.77 -4.52
CA GLU A 36 7.57 1.77 -4.83
C GLU A 36 7.77 2.80 -3.69
N ASN A 37 6.72 3.04 -2.91
CA ASN A 37 6.73 3.97 -1.77
C ASN A 37 6.89 3.27 -0.41
N TRP A 38 7.11 1.96 -0.38
CA TRP A 38 7.20 1.20 0.87
C TRP A 38 8.65 1.01 1.33
N HIS A 39 8.94 1.40 2.56
CA HIS A 39 10.24 1.15 3.18
C HIS A 39 10.28 -0.24 3.80
N PHE A 40 11.49 -0.84 3.84
CA PHE A 40 11.71 -2.21 4.30
C PHE A 40 11.11 -3.31 3.41
N LEU A 41 11.21 -3.18 2.08
CA LEU A 41 10.64 -4.15 1.13
C LEU A 41 11.00 -5.62 1.40
N GLU A 42 12.19 -5.88 1.93
CA GLU A 42 12.68 -7.25 2.17
C GLU A 42 11.89 -8.01 3.25
N TRP A 43 11.26 -7.31 4.21
CA TRP A 43 10.54 -7.95 5.31
C TRP A 43 9.20 -7.29 5.67
N GLY A 44 9.04 -6.00 5.35
CA GLY A 44 7.86 -5.19 5.61
C GLY A 44 6.80 -5.25 4.51
N TYR A 45 7.15 -5.77 3.33
CA TYR A 45 6.24 -5.96 2.21
C TYR A 45 6.25 -7.42 1.75
N SER A 46 5.10 -8.08 1.77
CA SER A 46 4.98 -9.44 1.23
C SER A 46 3.65 -9.62 0.50
N ARG A 47 3.67 -10.36 -0.60
CA ARG A 47 2.50 -10.58 -1.44
C ARG A 47 2.38 -12.04 -1.85
N THR A 48 1.19 -12.59 -1.70
CA THR A 48 0.78 -13.86 -2.30
C THR A 48 -0.21 -13.58 -3.43
N PRO A 49 -0.62 -14.60 -4.23
CA PRO A 49 -1.58 -14.38 -5.29
C PRO A 49 -2.91 -13.75 -4.83
N SER A 50 -3.30 -13.93 -3.56
CA SER A 50 -4.59 -13.43 -3.04
C SER A 50 -4.47 -12.46 -1.87
N ARG A 51 -3.27 -12.15 -1.38
CA ARG A 51 -3.10 -11.30 -0.20
C ARG A 51 -1.88 -10.40 -0.28
N LEU A 52 -2.03 -9.21 0.27
CA LEU A 52 -0.96 -8.28 0.57
C LEU A 52 -0.76 -8.21 2.09
N TYR A 53 0.50 -8.28 2.52
CA TYR A 53 0.93 -8.15 3.90
C TYR A 53 1.89 -6.97 4.01
N LEU A 54 1.55 -6.02 4.87
CA LEU A 54 2.34 -4.83 5.12
C LEU A 54 2.69 -4.74 6.60
N SER A 55 3.94 -4.46 6.92
CA SER A 55 4.43 -4.17 8.27
C SER A 55 5.20 -2.86 8.25
N THR A 56 4.71 -1.85 8.96
CA THR A 56 5.27 -0.49 8.90
C THR A 56 6.63 -0.40 9.57
N GLY A 57 6.91 -1.28 10.53
CA GLY A 57 8.17 -1.27 11.28
C GLY A 57 8.30 -0.09 12.24
N GLY A 58 7.21 0.65 12.49
CA GLY A 58 7.26 1.91 13.23
C GLY A 58 7.88 3.08 12.46
N TRP A 59 8.13 2.93 11.17
CA TRP A 59 8.64 4.00 10.33
C TRP A 59 7.49 4.88 9.80
N SER A 60 7.61 6.20 10.00
CA SER A 60 6.51 7.14 9.75
C SER A 60 6.09 7.24 8.29
N GLY A 61 7.00 7.08 7.32
CA GLY A 61 6.60 7.11 5.91
C GLY A 61 5.71 5.93 5.51
N ASN A 62 5.91 4.74 6.09
CA ASN A 62 5.05 3.59 5.87
C ASN A 62 3.66 3.84 6.50
N GLU A 63 3.61 4.50 7.65
CA GLU A 63 2.35 4.93 8.25
C GLU A 63 1.63 5.97 7.37
N SER A 64 2.36 6.87 6.71
CA SER A 64 1.79 7.79 5.71
C SER A 64 1.21 7.05 4.51
N VAL A 65 1.90 6.04 3.97
CA VAL A 65 1.36 5.20 2.88
C VAL A 65 0.07 4.49 3.32
N ILE A 66 0.05 3.93 4.54
CA ILE A 66 -1.19 3.33 5.10
C ILE A 66 -2.29 4.39 5.25
N GLY A 67 -1.95 5.61 5.65
CA GLY A 67 -2.86 6.75 5.69
C GLY A 67 -3.52 7.00 4.34
N ALA A 68 -2.71 7.14 3.28
CA ALA A 68 -3.20 7.30 1.91
C ALA A 68 -4.06 6.11 1.45
N MET A 69 -3.62 4.88 1.70
CA MET A 69 -4.39 3.67 1.40
C MET A 69 -5.76 3.66 2.10
N ARG A 70 -5.84 4.20 3.31
CA ARG A 70 -7.09 4.28 4.08
C ARG A 70 -8.03 5.37 3.55
N MET A 71 -7.47 6.43 2.97
CA MET A 71 -8.24 7.47 2.29
C MET A 71 -8.72 7.03 0.90
N ASN A 72 -8.05 6.06 0.26
CA ASN A 72 -8.58 5.32 -0.89
C ASN A 72 -9.76 4.44 -0.47
N PHE A 73 -10.94 5.05 -0.36
CA PHE A 73 -12.11 4.48 0.30
C PHE A 73 -12.55 3.16 -0.32
N LEU A 74 -12.56 3.06 -1.65
CA LEU A 74 -13.01 1.85 -2.34
C LEU A 74 -12.05 0.70 -2.09
N PHE A 75 -10.74 0.95 -2.24
CA PHE A 75 -9.74 -0.08 -2.00
C PHE A 75 -9.81 -0.56 -0.55
N TRP A 76 -9.78 0.38 0.40
CA TRP A 76 -9.79 0.06 1.82
C TRP A 76 -11.04 -0.73 2.20
N SER A 77 -12.23 -0.28 1.79
CA SER A 77 -13.50 -0.90 2.18
C SER A 77 -13.67 -2.33 1.64
N LEU A 78 -13.11 -2.63 0.47
CA LEU A 78 -13.28 -3.93 -0.18
C LEU A 78 -12.14 -4.92 0.10
N HIS A 79 -10.92 -4.42 0.31
CA HIS A 79 -9.72 -5.26 0.38
C HIS A 79 -9.14 -5.36 1.80
N TRP A 80 -9.42 -4.42 2.71
CA TRP A 80 -8.89 -4.52 4.07
C TRP A 80 -9.48 -5.71 4.81
N MET A 81 -8.61 -6.58 5.35
CA MET A 81 -9.02 -7.79 6.07
C MET A 81 -8.81 -7.65 7.58
N ARG A 82 -7.64 -7.16 8.00
CA ARG A 82 -7.33 -6.93 9.42
C ARG A 82 -6.11 -6.05 9.60
N SER A 83 -6.04 -5.41 10.75
CA SER A 83 -4.82 -4.80 11.29
C SER A 83 -4.50 -5.36 12.68
N ARG A 84 -3.22 -5.34 13.05
CA ARG A 84 -2.74 -5.69 14.41
C ARG A 84 -1.85 -4.56 14.93
N ARG A 85 -1.85 -4.37 16.25
CA ARG A 85 -0.93 -3.45 16.93
C ARG A 85 0.51 -3.74 16.50
N GLY A 86 1.29 -2.69 16.30
CA GLY A 86 2.65 -2.76 15.73
C GLY A 86 2.71 -2.49 14.22
N GLY A 87 1.63 -1.99 13.62
CA GLY A 87 1.63 -1.56 12.22
C GLY A 87 1.58 -2.71 11.22
N HIS A 88 0.88 -3.79 11.54
CA HIS A 88 0.71 -4.93 10.64
C HIS A 88 -0.66 -4.92 10.00
N TYR A 89 -0.71 -4.97 8.67
CA TYR A 89 -1.92 -4.90 7.87
C TYR A 89 -1.98 -6.08 6.89
N VAL A 90 -3.18 -6.62 6.70
CA VAL A 90 -3.45 -7.67 5.72
C VAL A 90 -4.62 -7.23 4.85
N PHE A 91 -4.43 -7.32 3.55
CA PHE A 91 -5.45 -7.05 2.54
C PHE A 91 -5.67 -8.29 1.69
N GLU A 92 -6.93 -8.58 1.36
CA GLU A 92 -7.30 -9.55 0.35
C GLU A 92 -7.31 -8.87 -1.02
N VAL A 93 -6.54 -9.39 -1.98
CA VAL A 93 -6.44 -8.83 -3.33
C VAL A 93 -6.91 -9.86 -4.36
N PRO A 94 -7.59 -9.45 -5.46
CA PRO A 94 -8.02 -10.37 -6.49
C PRO A 94 -6.83 -11.16 -7.04
N ARG A 95 -7.05 -12.45 -7.30
CA ARG A 95 -6.00 -13.31 -7.86
C ARG A 95 -5.58 -12.80 -9.23
N LEU A 96 -4.27 -12.57 -9.38
CA LEU A 96 -3.64 -12.56 -10.70
C LEU A 96 -3.97 -13.89 -11.38
N ARG A 97 -4.81 -13.84 -12.42
CA ARG A 97 -4.97 -14.97 -13.32
C ARG A 97 -3.71 -15.03 -14.17
N SER A 98 -2.87 -16.03 -13.91
CA SER A 98 -1.71 -16.39 -14.72
C SER A 98 -2.12 -16.84 -16.12
#